data_AF-A0A3N4K864-F1
#
_entry.id   AF-A0A3N4K864-F1
#
_cell.length_a   1.000
_cell.length_b   1.000
_cell.length_c   1.000
_cell.angle_alpha   90.00
_cell.angle_beta   90.00
_cell.angle_gamma   90.00
#
_symmetry.space_group_name_H-M   'P 1'
#
loop_
_entity.id
_entity.type
_entity.pdbx_description
1 polymer ?
#
loop_
_entity_poly.entity_id
_entity_poly.type
_entity_poly.pdbx_seq_one_letter_code
_entity_poly.pdbx_strand_id
1 'polypeptide(L)'
;MLLCAYGAIHCAAWNFYFPTVIEMLLWRGVCLALICLPFIPLLHAFFFKLPYINRVEERTVDRLNKLTGKLISFFIFLCRLYIMIEPFVSSRHLPANAYRTVAWESFWPHL
;
A
#
# COMPACT_ATOMS: atom_id res chain seq x y z
N MET A 1 7.09 7.98 6.91
CA MET A 1 6.10 9.08 6.75
C MET A 1 5.62 9.21 5.30
N LEU A 2 6.50 9.34 4.30
CA LEU A 2 6.11 9.40 2.88
C LEU A 2 5.33 8.15 2.39
N LEU A 3 5.70 6.96 2.85
CA LEU A 3 5.01 5.69 2.52
C LEU A 3 3.55 5.66 3.02
N CYS A 4 3.30 6.23 4.21
CA CYS A 4 1.97 6.27 4.80
C CYS A 4 1.06 7.23 4.02
N ALA A 5 1.58 8.39 3.61
CA ALA A 5 0.85 9.32 2.76
C ALA A 5 0.52 8.70 1.39
N TYR A 6 1.49 8.01 0.78
CA TYR A 6 1.29 7.29 -0.48
C TYR A 6 0.23 6.19 -0.36
N GLY A 7 0.32 5.33 0.67
CA GLY A 7 -0.69 4.30 0.94
C GLY A 7 -2.07 4.88 1.27
N ALA A 8 -2.14 6.00 1.99
CA ALA A 8 -3.41 6.66 2.34
C ALA A 8 -4.13 7.23 1.11
N ILE A 9 -3.39 7.84 0.17
CA ILE A 9 -3.96 8.34 -1.08
C ILE A 9 -4.55 7.18 -1.90
N HIS A 10 -3.86 6.04 -1.96
CA HIS A 10 -4.37 4.85 -2.65
C HIS A 10 -5.50 4.15 -1.89
N CYS A 11 -5.57 4.28 -0.57
CA CYS A 11 -6.76 3.92 0.21
C CYS A 11 -7.96 4.79 -0.14
N ALA A 12 -7.79 6.05 -0.56
CA ALA A 12 -8.92 6.86 -1.02
C ALA A 12 -9.61 6.24 -2.25
N ALA A 13 -8.87 5.44 -3.02
CA ALA A 13 -9.38 4.64 -4.12
C ALA A 13 -10.03 3.29 -3.68
N TRP A 14 -10.50 3.16 -2.43
CA TRP A 14 -11.02 1.91 -1.85
C TRP A 14 -12.16 1.23 -2.64
N ASN A 15 -12.97 2.05 -3.34
CA ASN A 15 -14.16 1.64 -4.08
C ASN A 15 -14.00 1.77 -5.61
N PHE A 16 -12.76 1.83 -6.12
CA PHE A 16 -12.56 1.78 -7.56
C PHE A 16 -13.02 0.43 -8.15
N TYR A 17 -13.38 0.47 -9.42
CA TYR A 17 -13.70 -0.73 -10.18
C TYR A 17 -12.40 -1.52 -10.45
N PHE A 18 -12.37 -2.76 -9.99
CA PHE A 18 -11.31 -3.72 -10.27
C PHE A 18 -11.86 -4.83 -11.17
N PRO A 19 -11.07 -5.34 -12.13
CA PRO A 19 -11.50 -6.42 -13.03
C PRO A 19 -11.87 -7.71 -12.26
N THR A 20 -11.17 -8.00 -11.16
CA THR A 20 -11.42 -9.17 -10.31
C THR A 20 -11.48 -8.83 -8.82
N VAL A 21 -12.19 -9.66 -8.05
CA VAL A 21 -12.25 -9.57 -6.58
C VAL A 21 -10.87 -9.77 -5.94
N ILE A 22 -10.03 -10.61 -6.54
CA ILE A 22 -8.69 -10.91 -6.03
C ILE A 22 -7.80 -9.66 -6.14
N GLU A 23 -7.81 -8.96 -7.28
CA GLU A 23 -7.05 -7.72 -7.47
C GLU A 23 -7.50 -6.63 -6.48
N MET A 24 -8.82 -6.53 -6.22
CA MET A 24 -9.36 -5.62 -5.21
C MET A 24 -8.88 -5.96 -3.79
N LEU A 25 -8.88 -7.24 -3.41
CA LEU A 25 -8.42 -7.67 -2.08
C LEU A 25 -6.91 -7.45 -1.93
N LEU A 26 -6.14 -7.76 -2.97
CA LEU A 26 -4.70 -7.51 -3.00
C LEU A 26 -4.39 -6.01 -2.91
N TRP A 27 -5.12 -5.16 -3.63
CA TRP A 27 -5.00 -3.70 -3.52
C TRP A 27 -5.22 -3.22 -2.09
N ARG A 28 -6.33 -3.61 -1.47
CA ARG A 28 -6.65 -3.24 -0.08
C ARG A 28 -5.59 -3.74 0.90
N GLY A 29 -5.15 -4.99 0.74
CA GLY A 29 -4.09 -5.58 1.56
C GLY A 29 -2.77 -4.83 1.43
N VAL A 30 -2.38 -4.47 0.20
CA VAL A 30 -1.15 -3.72 -0.08
C VAL A 30 -1.21 -2.31 0.49
N CYS A 31 -2.34 -1.60 0.35
CA CYS A 31 -2.51 -0.28 0.95
C CYS A 31 -2.38 -0.32 2.49
N LEU A 32 -3.01 -1.30 3.14
CA LEU A 32 -2.89 -1.49 4.59
C LEU A 32 -1.46 -1.88 5.00
N ALA A 33 -0.80 -2.77 4.25
CA ALA A 33 0.58 -3.17 4.52
C ALA A 33 1.55 -1.99 4.44
N LEU A 34 1.41 -1.10 3.44
CA LEU A 34 2.24 0.11 3.31
C LEU A 34 2.04 1.11 4.46
N ILE A 35 0.86 1.12 5.07
CA ILE A 35 0.56 1.95 6.24
C ILE A 35 1.11 1.30 7.52
N CYS A 36 0.86 0.00 7.75
CA CYS A 36 1.13 -0.66 9.03
C CYS A 36 2.60 -1.12 9.20
N LEU A 37 3.22 -1.68 8.17
CA LEU A 37 4.57 -2.27 8.27
C LEU A 37 5.66 -1.28 8.74
N PRO A 38 5.64 0.02 8.36
CA PRO A 38 6.60 1.00 8.88
C PRO A 38 6.55 1.21 10.41
N PHE A 39 5.44 0.86 11.06
CA PHE A 39 5.30 1.03 12.53
C PHE A 39 5.92 -0.13 13.32
N ILE A 40 6.14 -1.29 12.72
CA ILE A 40 6.75 -2.45 13.37
C ILE A 40 8.13 -2.13 13.97
N PRO A 41 9.10 -1.54 13.23
CA PRO A 41 10.40 -1.19 13.81
C PRO A 41 10.31 -0.09 14.88
N LEU A 42 9.32 0.81 14.82
CA LEU A 42 9.09 1.82 15.86
C LEU A 42 8.62 1.17 17.16
N LEU A 43 7.66 0.24 17.08
CA LEU A 43 7.21 -0.55 18.21
C LEU A 43 8.36 -1.38 18.79
N HIS A 44 9.14 -2.03 17.93
CA HIS A 44 10.30 -2.81 18.34
C HIS A 44 11.33 -1.95 19.09
N ALA A 45 11.67 -0.76 18.56
CA ALA A 45 12.57 0.17 19.23
C ALA A 45 12.02 0.67 20.58
N PHE A 46 10.70 0.81 20.69
CA PHE A 46 10.04 1.19 21.94
C PHE A 46 10.13 0.07 22.99
N PHE A 47 9.77 -1.17 22.63
CA PHE A 47 9.81 -2.31 23.55
C PHE A 47 11.23 -2.68 23.99
N PHE A 48 12.22 -2.61 23.09
CA PHE A 48 13.62 -2.92 23.44
C PHE A 48 14.28 -1.89 24.35
N LYS A 49 13.72 -0.69 24.48
CA LYS A 49 14.17 0.30 25.47
C LYS A 49 13.63 0.03 26.88
N LEU A 50 12.75 -0.96 27.07
CA LEU A 50 12.24 -1.31 28.40
C LEU A 50 13.29 -2.10 29.19
N PRO A 51 13.54 -1.75 30.48
CA PRO A 51 14.59 -2.36 31.30
C PRO A 51 14.38 -3.87 31.56
N TYR A 52 13.18 -4.40 31.30
CA TYR A 52 12.84 -5.81 31.48
C TYR A 52 13.46 -6.75 30.41
N ILE A 53 13.68 -6.27 29.18
CA ILE A 53 14.12 -7.10 28.03
C ILE A 53 15.64 -7.24 27.94
N ASN A 54 16.41 -6.43 28.67
CA ASN A 54 17.89 -6.40 28.64
C ASN A 54 18.61 -7.67 29.14
N ARG A 55 17.90 -8.78 29.38
CA ARG A 55 18.51 -10.08 29.74
C ARG A 55 18.85 -10.97 28.54
N VAL A 56 18.38 -10.62 27.34
CA VAL A 56 18.64 -11.40 26.11
C VAL A 56 19.98 -10.97 25.49
N GLU A 57 20.74 -11.92 24.95
CA GLU A 57 22.02 -11.67 24.29
C GLU A 57 21.89 -10.67 23.13
N GLU A 58 22.54 -9.51 23.28
CA GLU A 58 22.43 -8.36 22.38
C GLU A 58 22.78 -8.71 20.92
N ARG A 59 23.75 -9.60 20.69
CA ARG A 59 24.18 -10.03 19.34
C ARG A 59 23.11 -10.84 18.60
N THR A 60 22.35 -11.66 19.31
CA THR A 60 21.31 -12.49 18.70
C THR A 60 20.09 -11.64 18.34
N VAL A 61 19.75 -10.69 19.21
CA VAL A 61 18.74 -9.65 18.96
C VAL A 61 19.11 -8.80 17.75
N ASP A 62 20.34 -8.29 17.68
CA ASP A 62 20.77 -7.42 16.58
C ASP A 62 20.75 -8.15 15.22
N ARG A 63 21.18 -9.42 15.17
CA ARG A 63 21.06 -10.24 13.95
C ARG A 63 19.61 -10.45 13.53
N LEU A 64 18.72 -10.78 14.46
CA LEU A 64 17.31 -10.98 14.17
C LEU A 64 16.64 -9.69 13.69
N ASN A 65 16.97 -8.55 14.30
CA ASN A 65 16.46 -7.23 13.90
C ASN A 65 16.90 -6.85 12.49
N LYS A 66 18.18 -7.04 12.18
CA LYS A 66 18.73 -6.78 10.84
C LYS A 66 18.08 -7.68 9.79
N LEU A 67 17.88 -8.97 10.09
CA LEU A 67 17.20 -9.90 9.18
C LEU A 67 15.74 -9.51 8.97
N THR A 68 15.01 -9.24 10.06
CA THR A 68 13.60 -8.83 10.04
C THR A 68 13.42 -7.53 9.26
N GLY A 69 14.29 -6.54 9.50
CA GLY A 69 14.29 -5.28 8.77
C GLY A 69 14.50 -5.46 7.27
N LYS A 70 15.45 -6.31 6.85
CA LYS A 70 15.68 -6.64 5.43
C LYS A 70 14.45 -7.28 4.79
N LEU A 71 13.82 -8.23 5.47
CA LEU A 71 12.61 -8.91 4.97
C LEU A 71 11.43 -7.93 4.82
N ILE A 72 11.21 -7.06 5.81
CA ILE A 72 10.16 -6.03 5.76
C ILE A 72 10.44 -5.06 4.59
N SER A 73 11.67 -4.59 4.43
CA SER A 73 12.03 -3.69 3.31
C SER A 73 11.80 -4.34 1.95
N PHE A 74 12.15 -5.62 1.80
CA PHE A 74 11.90 -6.37 0.57
C PHE A 74 10.41 -6.50 0.27
N PHE A 75 9.59 -6.84 1.27
CA PHE A 75 8.15 -6.96 1.08
C PHE A 75 7.49 -5.61 0.73
N ILE A 76 7.89 -4.52 1.41
CA ILE A 76 7.42 -3.16 1.09
C ILE A 76 7.75 -2.79 -0.36
N PHE A 77 8.93 -3.18 -0.85
CA PHE A 77 9.31 -2.94 -2.24
C PHE A 77 8.37 -3.65 -3.23
N LEU A 78 8.01 -4.92 -2.97
CA LEU A 78 7.05 -5.66 -3.80
C LEU A 78 5.65 -5.01 -3.77
N CYS A 79 5.16 -4.64 -2.60
CA CYS A 79 3.92 -3.88 -2.44
C CYS A 79 3.91 -2.59 -3.28
N ARG A 80 5.06 -1.92 -3.35
CA ARG A 80 5.22 -0.68 -4.11
C ARG A 80 5.20 -0.91 -5.63
N LEU A 81 5.73 -2.03 -6.10
CA LEU A 81 5.62 -2.40 -7.52
C LEU A 81 4.17 -2.73 -7.86
N TYR A 82 3.48 -3.49 -7.01
CA TYR A 82 2.08 -3.86 -7.23
C TYR A 82 1.18 -2.63 -7.36
N ILE A 83 1.22 -1.72 -6.40
CA ILE A 83 0.35 -0.53 -6.37
C ILE A 83 0.66 0.45 -7.51
N MET A 84 1.87 0.38 -8.08
CA MET A 84 2.25 1.15 -9.26
C MET A 84 1.74 0.51 -10.55
N ILE A 85 1.71 -0.83 -10.64
CA ILE A 85 1.31 -1.56 -11.85
C ILE A 85 -0.22 -1.70 -11.94
N GLU A 86 -0.89 -1.97 -10.83
CA GLU A 86 -2.32 -2.29 -10.76
C GLU A 86 -3.24 -1.23 -11.41
N PRO A 87 -3.01 0.10 -11.26
CA PRO A 87 -3.84 1.11 -11.92
C PRO A 87 -3.79 1.04 -13.46
N PHE A 88 -2.65 0.64 -14.02
CA PHE A 88 -2.51 0.44 -15.47
C PHE A 88 -3.21 -0.84 -15.92
N VAL A 89 -3.21 -1.88 -15.10
CA VAL A 89 -3.94 -3.14 -15.38
C VAL A 89 -5.45 -2.88 -15.37
N SER A 90 -5.93 -2.19 -14.33
CA SER A 90 -7.33 -1.80 -14.18
C SER A 90 -7.79 -0.84 -15.30
N SER A 91 -6.92 0.08 -15.75
CA SER A 91 -7.22 0.97 -16.89
C SER A 91 -7.34 0.24 -18.23
N ARG A 92 -6.73 -0.93 -18.41
CA ARG A 92 -6.88 -1.71 -19.67
C ARG A 92 -8.25 -2.40 -19.78
N HIS A 93 -8.97 -2.54 -18.67
CA HIS A 93 -10.27 -3.20 -18.59
C HIS A 93 -11.39 -2.24 -18.16
N LEU A 94 -11.24 -0.95 -18.48
CA LEU A 94 -12.26 0.05 -18.18
C LEU A 94 -13.61 -0.37 -18.79
N PRO A 95 -14.72 -0.28 -18.04
CA PRO A 95 -16.05 -0.62 -18.55
C PRO A 95 -16.38 0.29 -19.75
N ALA A 96 -17.09 -0.25 -20.74
CA ALA A 96 -17.47 0.46 -21.98
C ALA A 96 -18.11 1.86 -21.73
N ASN A 97 -18.73 2.05 -20.57
CA ASN A 97 -19.31 3.33 -20.14
C ASN A 97 -18.28 4.45 -19.91
N ALA A 98 -17.03 4.14 -19.58
CA ALA A 98 -15.96 5.14 -19.43
C ALA A 98 -15.46 5.67 -20.79
N TYR A 99 -15.71 4.92 -21.87
CA TYR A 99 -15.43 5.35 -23.24
C TYR A 99 -16.60 6.12 -23.88
N ARG A 100 -17.76 6.21 -23.20
CA ARG A 100 -18.83 7.10 -23.65
C ARG A 100 -18.37 8.53 -23.41
N THR A 101 -18.01 9.22 -24.49
CA THR A 101 -17.76 10.66 -24.47
C THR A 101 -19.01 11.36 -23.95
N VAL A 102 -18.85 12.18 -22.91
CA VAL A 102 -19.91 13.09 -22.46
C VAL A 102 -20.36 13.89 -23.68
N ALA A 103 -21.66 13.91 -23.97
CA ALA A 103 -22.20 14.71 -25.06
C ALA A 103 -22.12 16.20 -24.68
N TRP A 104 -20.92 16.78 -24.79
CA TRP A 104 -20.68 18.20 -24.54
C TRP A 104 -21.57 19.09 -25.41
N GLU A 105 -22.03 18.57 -26.54
CA GLU A 105 -23.02 19.19 -27.44
C GLU A 105 -24.35 19.51 -26.74
N SER A 106 -24.77 18.71 -25.75
CA SER A 106 -26.00 18.95 -24.98
C SER A 106 -25.86 20.00 -23.87
N PHE A 107 -24.64 20.49 -23.61
CA PHE A 107 -24.38 21.53 -22.60
C PHE A 107 -24.28 22.94 -23.18
N TRP A 108 -24.40 23.10 -24.50
CA TRP A 108 -24.42 24.42 -25.15
C TRP A 108 -25.87 24.91 -25.26
N PRO A 109 -26.32 25.91 -24.46
CA PRO A 109 -27.74 26.24 -24.37
C PRO A 109 -28.28 27.09 -25.54
N HIS A 110 -27.78 26.93 -26.77
CA HIS A 110 -28.15 27.81 -27.89
C HIS A 110 -27.91 27.24 -29.31
N LEU A 111 -28.01 25.92 -29.49
CA LEU A 111 -28.42 25.33 -30.77
C LEU A 111 -29.76 24.62 -30.58
#